data_AF-A0AB38BLE3-F1
#
_entry.id   AF-A0AB38BLE3-F1
#
_cell.length_a   1.000
_cell.length_b   1.000
_cell.length_c   1.000
_cell.angle_alpha   90.00
_cell.angle_beta   90.00
_cell.angle_gamma   90.00
#
_symmetry.space_group_name_H-M   'P 1'
#
loop_
_entity.id
_entity.type
_entity.pdbx_description
1 polymer ?
#
loop_
_entity_poly.entity_id
_entity_poly.type
_entity_poly.pdbx_seq_one_letter_code
_entity_poly.pdbx_strand_id
1 'polypeptide(L)' 'NHLYERSSIILTSNKSPDQWGELLGDEGVAMAILDRILHRAEVVHMNEASYRMKHRQSMFVSESVQN' A
#
# COMPACT_ATOMS: atom_id res chain seq x y z
N ASN A 1 -15.02 -17.89 -7.03
CA ASN A 1 -16.28 -17.31 -6.53
C ASN A 1 -16.54 -17.56 -5.04
N HIS A 2 -15.49 -17.73 -4.22
CA HIS A 2 -15.66 -18.10 -2.80
C HIS A 2 -15.61 -16.90 -1.84
N LEU A 3 -15.07 -15.76 -2.26
CA LEU A 3 -14.75 -14.64 -1.38
C LEU A 3 -15.68 -13.43 -1.57
N TYR A 4 -15.97 -13.08 -2.82
CA TYR A 4 -16.85 -11.96 -3.16
C TYR A 4 -18.22 -12.12 -2.48
N GLU A 5 -18.63 -11.10 -1.73
CA GLU A 5 -19.87 -11.05 -0.92
C GLU A 5 -19.99 -12.13 0.18
N ARG A 6 -18.93 -12.89 0.46
CA ARG A 6 -18.95 -14.01 1.43
C ARG A 6 -17.96 -13.85 2.58
N SER A 7 -16.86 -13.14 2.35
CA SER A 7 -15.81 -12.95 3.34
C SER A 7 -15.30 -11.51 3.34
N SER A 8 -14.97 -10.99 4.51
CA SER A 8 -14.26 -9.70 4.64
C SER A 8 -12.79 -9.87 4.28
N ILE A 9 -12.24 -8.89 3.57
CA ILE A 9 -10.83 -8.87 3.15
C ILE A 9 -10.24 -7.52 3.54
N ILE A 10 -9.03 -7.54 4.12
CA ILE A 10 -8.19 -6.35 4.29
C ILE A 10 -7.07 -6.44 3.26
N LEU A 11 -6.90 -5.36 2.49
CA LEU A 11 -5.86 -5.24 1.48
C LEU A 11 -5.03 -3.99 1.78
N THR A 12 -3.71 -4.12 1.73
CA THR A 12 -2.77 -3.01 1.82
C THR A 12 -1.99 -2.90 0.52
N SER A 13 -1.88 -1.69 -0.03
CA SER A 13 -1.09 -1.42 -1.23
C SER A 13 -0.25 -0.15 -1.02
N ASN A 14 0.98 -0.17 -1.52
CA ASN A 14 1.82 1.03 -1.66
C ASN A 14 1.64 1.73 -3.01
N LYS A 15 0.72 1.24 -3.85
CA LYS A 15 0.32 1.77 -5.14
C LYS A 15 -1.13 2.19 -5.11
N SER A 16 -1.45 3.35 -5.70
CA SER A 16 -2.83 3.79 -5.84
C SER A 16 -3.58 2.95 -6.87
N PRO A 17 -4.93 2.85 -6.79
CA PRO A 17 -5.73 2.01 -7.69
C PRO A 17 -5.50 2.27 -9.19
N ASP A 18 -5.28 3.53 -9.58
CA ASP A 18 -4.96 3.96 -10.94
C ASP A 18 -3.66 3.36 -11.48
N GLN A 19 -2.72 2.97 -10.61
CA GLN A 19 -1.45 2.34 -10.99
C GLN A 19 -1.57 0.82 -11.18
N TRP A 20 -2.74 0.24 -10.95
CA TRP A 20 -2.92 -1.21 -11.00
C TRP A 20 -2.97 -1.76 -12.42
N GLY A 21 -3.35 -0.95 -13.41
CA GLY A 21 -3.32 -1.35 -14.82
C GLY A 21 -1.92 -1.76 -15.26
N GLU A 22 -0.91 -0.94 -14.94
CA GLU A 22 0.50 -1.26 -15.18
C GLU A 22 0.96 -2.47 -14.36
N LEU A 23 0.58 -2.54 -13.09
CA LEU A 23 0.96 -3.64 -12.19
C LEU A 23 0.44 -5.00 -12.66
N LEU A 24 -0.80 -5.03 -13.16
CA LEU A 24 -1.50 -6.25 -13.59
C LEU A 24 -1.30 -6.55 -15.09
N GLY A 25 -0.68 -5.64 -15.84
CA GLY A 25 -0.39 -5.77 -17.26
C GLY A 25 -1.60 -5.63 -18.19
N ASP A 26 -2.79 -5.36 -17.63
CA ASP A 26 -4.03 -5.13 -18.37
C ASP A 26 -4.94 -4.20 -17.56
N GLU A 27 -5.28 -3.05 -18.14
CA GLU A 27 -6.13 -2.04 -17.52
C GLU A 27 -7.57 -2.52 -17.33
N GLY A 28 -8.11 -3.30 -18.27
CA GLY A 28 -9.46 -3.86 -18.18
C GLY A 28 -9.58 -4.88 -17.03
N VAL A 29 -8.58 -5.73 -16.86
CA VAL A 29 -8.51 -6.67 -15.73
C VAL A 29 -8.38 -5.93 -14.41
N ALA A 30 -7.54 -4.89 -14.35
CA ALA A 30 -7.39 -4.06 -13.16
C ALA A 30 -8.72 -3.41 -12.75
N MET A 31 -9.43 -2.81 -13.72
CA MET A 31 -10.74 -2.21 -13.48
C MET A 31 -11.77 -3.23 -13.02
N ALA A 32 -11.81 -4.43 -13.62
CA ALA A 32 -12.74 -5.49 -13.22
C ALA A 32 -12.45 -6.07 -11.82
N ILE A 33 -11.20 -6.01 -11.35
CA ILE A 33 -10.83 -6.38 -9.98
C ILE A 33 -11.22 -5.27 -9.01
N LEU A 34 -10.88 -4.02 -9.33
CA LEU A 34 -11.21 -2.86 -8.51
C LEU A 34 -12.71 -2.72 -8.30
N ASP A 35 -13.51 -2.90 -9.36
CA ASP A 35 -14.97 -2.90 -9.28
C ASP A 35 -15.49 -3.88 -8.20
N ARG A 36 -15.00 -5.12 -8.21
CA ARG A 36 -15.39 -6.15 -7.23
C ARG A 36 -14.94 -5.85 -5.80
N ILE A 37 -13.75 -5.28 -5.63
CA ILE A 37 -13.21 -4.99 -4.30
C ILE A 37 -13.86 -3.74 -3.71
N LEU A 38 -14.01 -2.69 -4.52
CA LEU A 38 -14.53 -1.38 -4.08
C LEU A 38 -16.05 -1.35 -3.93
N HIS A 39 -16.79 -2.30 -4.52
CA HIS A 39 -18.25 -2.35 -4.41
C HIS A 39 -18.76 -2.29 -2.96
N ARG A 40 -18.05 -2.88 -1.99
CA ARG A 40 -18.39 -2.81 -0.55
C ARG A 40 -17.17 -2.58 0.34
N ALA A 41 -16.29 -1.67 -0.05
CA ALA A 41 -15.09 -1.34 0.73
C ALA A 41 -15.08 0.09 1.26
N GLU A 42 -14.32 0.27 2.35
CA GLU A 42 -13.87 1.57 2.82
C GLU A 42 -12.39 1.74 2.46
N VAL A 43 -12.04 2.88 1.87
CA VAL A 43 -10.65 3.17 1.49
C VAL A 43 -10.01 4.02 2.58
N VAL A 44 -8.98 3.47 3.22
CA VAL A 44 -8.19 4.16 4.24
C VAL A 44 -6.85 4.60 3.65
N HIS A 45 -6.66 5.91 3.52
CA HIS A 45 -5.41 6.48 3.02
C HIS A 45 -4.37 6.64 4.15
N MET A 46 -3.22 6.00 4.00
CA MET A 46 -2.09 6.10 4.94
C MET A 46 -1.02 7.04 4.39
N ASN A 47 -1.13 8.33 4.72
CA ASN A 47 -0.24 9.39 4.19
C ASN A 47 0.84 9.83 5.20
N GLU A 48 1.10 9.03 6.23
CA GLU A 48 2.07 9.37 7.26
C GLU A 48 3.52 9.06 6.85
N ALA A 49 4.47 9.78 7.46
CA ALA A 49 5.88 9.46 7.35
C ALA A 49 6.18 8.04 7.86
N SER A 50 7.06 7.35 7.13
CA SER A 50 7.44 5.96 7.40
C SER A 50 7.84 5.74 8.85
N TYR A 51 7.13 4.83 9.52
CA TYR A 51 7.45 4.41 10.90
C TYR A 51 8.91 3.94 11.02
N ARG A 52 9.40 3.21 10.01
CA ARG A 52 10.78 2.71 9.95
C ARG A 52 11.82 3.83 9.92
N MET A 53 11.50 4.97 9.30
CA MET A 53 12.39 6.12 9.27
C MET A 53 12.32 6.90 10.58
N LYS A 54 11.11 7.10 11.13
CA LYS A 54 10.91 7.78 12.42
C LYS A 54 11.73 7.13 13.56
N HIS A 55 11.84 5.80 13.55
CA HIS A 55 12.52 5.03 14.60
C HIS A 55 13.88 4.47 14.18
N ARG A 56 14.45 5.00 13.09
CA ARG A 56 15.79 4.60 12.67
C ARG A 56 16.80 5.09 13.73
N GLN A 57 17.37 4.17 14.50
CA GLN A 57 18.58 4.45 15.26
C GLN A 57 19.74 4.57 14.26
N SER A 58 20.51 5.65 14.32
CA SER A 58 21.70 5.75 13.46
C SER A 58 22.67 4.66 13.89
N MET A 59 23.01 3.76 12.97
CA MET A 59 24.03 2.74 13.22
C MET A 59 25.43 3.34 13.37
N PHE A 60 25.59 4.62 13.04
CA PHE A 60 26.79 5.39 13.24
C PHE A 60 26.50 6.46 14.28
N VAL A 61 27.18 6.36 15.43
CA VAL A 61 27.39 7.50 16.32
C VAL A 61 28.28 8.45 15.55
N SER A 62 27.84 9.70 15.38
CA SER A 62 28.72 10.74 14.83
C SER A 62 29.85 10.99 15.84
N GLU A 63 30.99 10.34 15.65
CA GLU A 63 32.24 10.77 16.29
C GLU A 63 32.56 12.15 15.73
N SER A 64 32.28 13.17 16.53
CA SER A 64 32.78 14.52 16.29
C SER A 64 34.30 14.49 16.45
N VAL A 65 35.02 14.41 15.34
CA VAL A 65 36.46 14.67 15.33
C VAL A 65 36.66 16.15 15.64
N GLN A 66 37.01 16.44 16.90
CA GLN A 66 37.54 17.75 17.27
C GLN A 66 38.98 17.82 16.73
N ASN A 67 39.20 18.68 15.74
CA ASN A 67 40.53 19.19 15.38
C ASN A 67 40.84 20.44 16.22
#